data_AF-A0A932EI52-F1
#
_entry.id   AF-A0A932EI52-F1
#
_cell.length_a   1.000
_cell.length_b   1.000
_cell.length_c   1.000
_cell.angle_alpha   90.00
_cell.angle_beta   90.00
_cell.angle_gamma   90.00
#
_symmetry.space_group_name_H-M   'P 1'
#
loop_
_entity.id
_entity.type
_entity.pdbx_description
1 polymer ?
#
loop_
_entity_poly.entity_id
_entity_poly.type
_entity_poly.pdbx_seq_one_letter_code
_entity_poly.pdbx_strand_id
1 'polypeptide(L)'
;MDTEQRVVGPGGAKDENTGREFWEHGLRAARDRVVMDFERRYLTWLVSRAGGNMSRAAQIARVDRTTVYRLMEKHGLRRETILSSST
;
A
#
# COMPACT_ATOMS: atom_id res chain seq x y z
N MET A 1 -18.05 25.86 19.15
CA MET A 1 -16.80 25.11 19.35
C MET A 1 -16.72 24.11 18.22
N ASP A 2 -16.36 24.64 17.06
CA ASP A 2 -16.31 23.94 15.80
C ASP A 2 -15.08 23.04 15.84
N THR A 3 -15.30 21.76 16.08
CA THR A 3 -14.26 20.75 15.95
C THR A 3 -13.92 20.66 14.48
N GLU A 4 -12.99 21.51 14.03
CA GLU A 4 -12.38 21.42 12.71
C GLU A 4 -11.92 19.98 12.51
N GLN A 5 -12.63 19.30 11.62
CA GLN A 5 -12.34 17.97 11.19
C GLN A 5 -10.97 18.01 10.54
N ARG A 6 -9.94 17.63 11.28
CA ARG A 6 -8.60 17.38 10.76
C ARG A 6 -8.71 16.20 9.80
N VAL A 7 -8.99 16.50 8.53
CA VAL A 7 -9.04 15.53 7.45
C VAL A 7 -7.62 15.01 7.27
N VAL A 8 -7.30 13.90 7.92
CA VAL A 8 -6.02 13.22 7.74
C VAL A 8 -6.01 12.74 6.29
N GLY A 9 -5.13 13.31 5.47
CA GLY A 9 -4.98 12.96 4.06
C GLY A 9 -4.64 11.49 3.86
N PRO A 10 -4.91 10.94 2.67
CA PRO A 10 -4.70 9.52 2.39
C PRO A 10 -3.20 9.22 2.36
N GLY A 11 -2.73 8.62 3.45
CA GLY A 11 -1.32 8.29 3.67
C GLY A 11 -0.75 9.24 4.72
N GLY A 12 -0.57 8.76 5.95
CA GLY A 12 -0.01 9.49 7.10
C GLY A 12 1.43 9.98 6.92
N ALA A 13 1.66 10.77 5.87
CA ALA A 13 2.83 11.56 5.65
C ALA A 13 2.77 12.76 6.60
N LYS A 14 3.88 13.00 7.31
CA LYS A 14 3.98 13.99 8.38
C LYS A 14 4.19 15.43 7.86
N ASP A 15 4.02 15.63 6.56
CA ASP A 15 4.21 16.90 5.86
C ASP A 15 2.88 17.54 5.48
N GLU A 16 2.58 18.65 6.13
CA GLU A 16 1.35 19.44 5.94
C GLU A 16 1.23 20.01 4.51
N ASN A 17 2.32 20.02 3.73
CA ASN A 17 2.35 20.45 2.33
C ASN A 17 1.77 19.40 1.35
N THR A 18 1.93 18.10 1.64
CA THR A 18 1.52 17.02 0.74
C THR A 18 0.01 16.85 0.64
N GLY A 19 -0.74 17.31 1.65
CA GLY A 19 -2.20 17.22 1.68
C GLY A 19 -2.90 18.05 0.60
N ARG A 20 -2.43 19.26 0.30
CA ARG A 20 -3.06 20.12 -0.72
C ARG A 20 -2.74 19.69 -2.14
N GLU A 21 -1.46 19.44 -2.41
CA GLU A 21 -0.99 18.95 -3.72
C GLU A 21 -1.76 17.69 -4.15
N PHE A 22 -2.01 16.79 -3.19
CA PHE A 22 -2.76 15.56 -3.44
C PHE A 22 -4.17 15.80 -4.02
N TRP A 23 -4.94 16.75 -3.47
CA TRP A 23 -6.29 17.05 -3.95
C TRP A 23 -6.29 17.90 -5.22
N GLU A 24 -5.24 18.68 -5.46
CA GLU A 24 -5.07 19.55 -6.63
C GLU A 24 -4.66 18.80 -7.90
N HIS A 25 -4.06 17.61 -7.79
CA HIS A 25 -3.67 16.77 -8.94
C HIS A 25 -4.84 16.08 -9.67
N GLY A 26 -6.09 16.32 -9.24
CA GLY A 26 -7.29 15.76 -9.84
C GLY A 26 -7.56 14.31 -9.45
N LEU A 27 -8.84 13.89 -9.58
CA LEU A 27 -9.36 12.63 -9.03
C LEU A 27 -8.54 11.39 -9.41
N ARG A 28 -8.10 11.30 -10.68
CA ARG A 28 -7.36 10.13 -11.17
C ARG A 28 -6.00 9.99 -10.47
N ALA A 29 -5.20 11.05 -10.46
CA ALA A 29 -3.87 11.02 -9.86
C ALA A 29 -3.93 10.83 -8.34
N ALA A 30 -4.86 11.52 -7.69
CA ALA A 30 -5.15 11.35 -6.27
C ALA A 30 -5.50 9.88 -5.96
N ARG A 31 -6.49 9.31 -6.67
CA ARG A 31 -6.89 7.90 -6.48
C ARG A 31 -5.73 6.93 -6.72
N ASP A 32 -4.97 7.13 -7.80
CA ASP A 32 -3.85 6.24 -8.15
C ASP A 32 -2.81 6.21 -7.02
N ARG A 33 -2.53 7.35 -6.40
CA ARG A 33 -1.61 7.44 -5.26
C ARG A 33 -2.15 6.72 -4.01
N VAL A 34 -3.43 6.86 -3.67
CA VAL A 34 -4.04 6.07 -2.57
C VAL A 34 -3.93 4.58 -2.83
N VAL A 35 -4.28 4.16 -4.05
CA VAL A 35 -4.25 2.74 -4.44
C VAL A 35 -2.83 2.20 -4.38
N MET A 36 -1.84 2.95 -4.86
CA MET A 36 -0.44 2.53 -4.81
C MET A 36 0.06 2.33 -3.38
N ASP A 37 -0.22 3.29 -2.50
CA ASP A 37 0.21 3.21 -1.10
C ASP A 37 -0.49 2.08 -0.35
N PHE A 38 -1.78 1.89 -0.59
CA PHE A 38 -2.53 0.77 -0.06
C PHE A 38 -1.93 -0.57 -0.53
N GLU A 39 -1.76 -0.75 -1.85
CA GLU A 39 -1.25 -1.99 -2.44
C GLU A 39 0.14 -2.34 -1.86
N ARG A 40 1.06 -1.35 -1.76
CA ARG A 40 2.40 -1.55 -1.19
C ARG A 40 2.34 -2.06 0.24
N ARG A 41 1.55 -1.41 1.10
CA ARG A 41 1.42 -1.78 2.52
C ARG A 41 0.73 -3.14 2.68
N TYR A 42 -0.33 -3.37 1.91
CA TYR A 42 -1.06 -4.63 1.93
C TYR A 42 -0.18 -5.80 1.51
N LEU A 43 0.59 -5.67 0.42
CA LEU A 43 1.49 -6.74 -0.03
C LEU A 43 2.61 -7.02 0.98
N THR A 44 3.17 -5.98 1.60
CA THR A 44 4.19 -6.15 2.65
C THR A 44 3.64 -6.93 3.83
N TRP A 45 2.46 -6.56 4.32
CA TRP A 45 1.76 -7.30 5.37
C TRP A 45 1.41 -8.72 4.94
N LEU A 46 0.89 -8.90 3.73
CA LEU A 46 0.42 -10.19 3.21
C LEU A 46 1.57 -11.20 3.10
N VAL A 47 2.70 -10.79 2.52
CA VAL A 47 3.89 -11.64 2.37
C VAL A 47 4.47 -12.01 3.73
N SER A 48 4.57 -11.04 4.65
CA SER A 48 5.03 -11.28 6.02
C SER A 48 4.11 -12.24 6.77
N ARG A 49 2.78 -12.01 6.68
CA ARG A 49 1.75 -12.85 7.31
C ARG A 49 1.76 -14.29 6.78
N ALA A 50 2.11 -14.48 5.52
CA ALA A 50 2.25 -15.78 4.89
C ALA A 50 3.63 -16.44 5.12
N GLY A 51 4.55 -15.81 5.85
CA GLY A 51 5.93 -16.29 6.01
C GLY A 51 6.68 -16.39 4.67
N GLY A 52 6.31 -15.56 3.70
CA GLY A 52 6.81 -15.61 2.33
C GLY A 52 6.19 -16.69 1.45
N ASN A 53 5.31 -17.56 1.96
CA ASN A 53 4.65 -18.57 1.13
C ASN A 53 3.65 -17.89 0.18
N MET A 54 4.03 -17.75 -1.09
CA MET A 54 3.24 -17.03 -2.09
C MET A 54 1.92 -17.72 -2.44
N SER A 55 1.86 -19.05 -2.35
CA SER A 55 0.59 -19.78 -2.52
C SER A 55 -0.37 -19.48 -1.37
N ARG A 56 0.14 -19.43 -0.13
CA ARG A 56 -0.65 -19.03 1.04
C ARG A 56 -1.06 -17.56 0.98
N ALA A 57 -0.17 -16.66 0.55
CA ALA A 57 -0.47 -15.26 0.34
C ALA A 57 -1.62 -15.08 -0.67
N ALA A 58 -1.57 -15.79 -1.79
CA ALA A 58 -2.62 -15.79 -2.80
C ALA A 58 -3.97 -16.30 -2.25
N GLN A 59 -3.96 -17.37 -1.44
CA GLN A 59 -5.16 -17.86 -0.76
C GLN A 59 -5.75 -16.84 0.23
N ILE A 60 -4.92 -16.19 1.05
CA ILE A 60 -5.36 -15.13 1.99
C ILE A 60 -5.99 -13.96 1.21
N ALA A 61 -5.36 -13.56 0.10
CA ALA A 61 -5.83 -12.47 -0.74
C ALA A 61 -6.96 -12.87 -1.71
N ARG A 62 -7.33 -14.16 -1.77
CA ARG A 62 -8.34 -14.72 -2.68
C ARG A 62 -8.10 -14.39 -4.16
N VAL A 63 -6.83 -14.44 -4.57
CA VAL A 63 -6.39 -14.25 -5.94
C VAL A 63 -5.49 -15.40 -6.37
N ASP A 64 -5.14 -15.46 -7.64
CA ASP A 64 -4.11 -16.37 -8.12
C ASP A 64 -2.70 -15.89 -7.71
N ARG A 65 -1.76 -16.82 -7.67
CA ARG A 65 -0.37 -16.54 -7.29
C ARG A 65 0.32 -15.57 -8.25
N THR A 66 -0.04 -15.59 -9.54
CA THR A 66 0.53 -14.71 -10.56
C THR A 66 0.11 -13.27 -10.34
N THR A 67 -1.15 -13.02 -9.93
CA THR A 67 -1.64 -11.70 -9.54
C THR A 67 -0.84 -11.11 -8.40
N VAL A 68 -0.49 -11.90 -7.38
CA VAL A 68 0.35 -11.41 -6.27
C VAL A 68 1.73 -10.99 -6.78
N TYR A 69 2.38 -11.79 -7.63
CA TYR A 69 3.67 -11.42 -8.21
C TYR A 69 3.61 -10.18 -9.09
N ARG A 70 2.58 -10.08 -9.95
CA ARG A 70 2.37 -8.90 -10.80
C ARG A 70 2.20 -7.62 -9.98
N LEU A 71 1.46 -7.70 -8.87
CA LEU A 71 1.30 -6.57 -7.95
C LEU A 71 2.62 -6.24 -7.23
N MET A 72 3.39 -7.23 -6.80
CA MET A 72 4.72 -6.99 -6.22
C MET A 72 5.68 -6.33 -7.22
N GLU A 73 5.72 -6.82 -8.45
CA GLU A 73 6.54 -6.25 -9.54
C GLU A 73 6.15 -4.81 -9.84
N LYS A 74 4.85 -4.53 -9.99
CA LYS A 74 4.31 -3.16 -10.16
C LYS A 74 4.81 -2.19 -9.08
N HIS A 75 5.01 -2.67 -7.85
CA HIS A 75 5.46 -1.85 -6.71
C HIS A 75 6.95 -1.94 -6.39
N GLY A 76 7.72 -2.69 -7.20
CA GLY A 76 9.15 -2.92 -6.95
C GLY A 76 9.44 -3.70 -5.67
N LEU A 77 8.48 -4.50 -5.18
CA LEU A 77 8.62 -5.27 -3.95
C LEU A 77 9.29 -6.61 -4.21
N ARG A 78 10.24 -6.97 -3.34
CA ARG A 78 10.90 -8.28 -3.33
C ARG A 78 10.58 -9.01 -2.04
N ARG A 79 10.35 -10.32 -2.13
CA ARG A 79 10.01 -11.15 -0.98
C ARG A 79 11.11 -11.09 0.08
N GLU A 80 12.37 -11.16 -0.35
CA GLU A 80 13.55 -11.21 0.51
C GLU A 80 13.64 -9.95 1.37
N THR A 81 13.45 -8.78 0.75
CA THR A 81 13.46 -7.47 1.43
C THR A 81 12.33 -7.33 2.45
N ILE A 82 11.14 -7.88 2.16
CA ILE A 82 10.01 -7.87 3.08
C ILE A 82 10.28 -8.76 4.31
N LEU A 83 10.91 -9.92 4.11
CA LEU A 83 11.16 -10.85 5.21
C LEU A 83 12.36 -10.44 6.06
N SER A 84 13.39 -9.82 5.48
CA SER A 84 14.58 -9.37 6.21
C SER A 84 14.34 -8.12 7.06
N SER A 85 13.26 -7.37 6.81
CA SER A 85 12.87 -6.19 7.60
C SER A 85 12.01 -6.52 8.82
N SER A 86 11.69 -7.80 9.04
CA SER A 86 10.88 -8.30 10.17
C SER A 86 11.70 -9.04 11.23
N THR A 87 13.03 -9.01 11.14
CA THR A 87 13.99 -9.54 12.14
C THR A 87 14.67 -8.38 12.85
#